data_AF-A0A9P6ABY9-F1
#
_entry.id   AF-A0A9P6ABY9-F1
#
_cell.length_a   1.000
_cell.length_b   1.000
_cell.length_c   1.000
_cell.angle_alpha   90.00
_cell.angle_beta   90.00
_cell.angle_gamma   90.00
#
_symmetry.space_group_name_H-M   'P 1'
#
loop_
_entity.id
_entity.type
_entity.pdbx_description
1 polymer ?
#
loop_
_entity_poly.entity_id
_entity_poly.type
_entity_poly.pdbx_seq_one_letter_code
_entity_poly.pdbx_strand_id
1 'polypeptide(L)'
;MNTGELWNELQMTMPDGTTIISVILASDETHLTNFSGNKSMHVVYISIGNIPNCTQRQVNTGVWMVLARLPTSKLPNTIFATKSEMECMPGILKCQLFHRCMWIILMPL
;
A
#
# COMPACT_ATOMS: atom_id res chain seq x y z
N MET A 1 -18.08 0.99 8.59
CA MET A 1 -17.21 0.15 9.44
C MET A 1 -17.26 -1.24 8.82
N ASN A 2 -16.14 -1.80 8.31
CA ASN A 2 -16.13 -3.12 7.68
C ASN A 2 -16.12 -4.21 8.77
N THR A 3 -17.21 -4.95 8.95
CA THR A 3 -17.30 -6.05 9.91
C THR A 3 -16.72 -7.35 9.36
N GLY A 4 -16.41 -7.41 8.06
CA GLY A 4 -16.05 -8.66 7.35
C GLY A 4 -17.28 -9.49 6.94
N GLU A 5 -18.46 -9.14 7.44
CA GLU A 5 -19.72 -9.88 7.21
C GLU A 5 -20.16 -9.85 5.75
N LEU A 6 -19.97 -8.73 5.05
CA LEU A 6 -20.33 -8.60 3.63
C LEU A 6 -19.69 -9.70 2.77
N TRP A 7 -18.43 -10.07 3.05
CA TRP A 7 -17.74 -11.11 2.31
C TRP A 7 -18.29 -12.50 2.61
N ASN A 8 -18.73 -12.74 3.85
CA ASN A 8 -19.40 -13.97 4.23
C ASN A 8 -20.79 -14.07 3.60
N GLU A 9 -21.53 -12.96 3.53
CA GLU A 9 -22.82 -12.90 2.84
C GLU A 9 -22.67 -13.19 1.34
N LEU A 10 -21.68 -12.58 0.68
CA LEU A 10 -21.38 -12.86 -0.72
C LEU A 10 -20.95 -14.31 -0.95
N GLN A 11 -20.14 -14.86 -0.04
CA GLN A 11 -19.70 -16.26 -0.11
C GLN A 11 -20.90 -17.24 -0.12
N MET A 12 -21.95 -16.95 0.64
CA MET A 12 -23.17 -17.79 0.68
C MET A 12 -23.96 -17.76 -0.63
N THR A 13 -23.73 -16.78 -1.50
CA THR A 13 -24.39 -16.69 -2.82
C THR A 13 -23.63 -17.43 -3.92
N MET A 14 -22.41 -17.88 -3.65
CA MET A 14 -21.57 -18.55 -4.64
C MET A 14 -21.85 -20.05 -4.72
N PRO A 15 -21.59 -20.69 -5.88
CA PRO A 15 -21.68 -22.13 -6.02
C PRO A 15 -20.74 -22.88 -5.08
N ASP A 16 -21.14 -24.09 -4.69
CA ASP A 16 -20.32 -25.00 -3.91
C ASP A 16 -18.92 -25.19 -4.54
N GLY A 17 -17.89 -25.14 -3.70
CA GLY A 17 -16.49 -25.23 -4.12
C GLY A 17 -15.83 -23.89 -4.47
N THR A 18 -16.56 -22.77 -4.44
CA THR A 18 -16.00 -21.43 -4.63
C THR A 18 -15.56 -20.83 -3.31
N THR A 19 -14.46 -20.08 -3.27
CA THR A 19 -14.05 -19.29 -2.08
C THR A 19 -13.73 -17.84 -2.49
N ILE A 20 -14.40 -16.89 -1.85
CA ILE A 20 -14.17 -15.45 -1.99
C ILE A 20 -13.19 -15.01 -0.91
N ILE A 21 -12.02 -14.56 -1.36
CA ILE A 21 -11.02 -13.93 -0.50
C ILE A 21 -10.94 -12.47 -0.92
N SER A 22 -11.32 -11.58 0.00
CA SER A 22 -11.08 -10.15 -0.18
C SER A 22 -9.66 -9.81 0.25
N VAL A 23 -9.00 -8.98 -0.54
CA VAL A 23 -7.64 -8.50 -0.26
C VAL A 23 -7.69 -7.01 0.05
N ILE A 24 -7.07 -6.62 1.15
CA ILE A 24 -6.89 -5.23 1.55
C ILE A 24 -5.41 -4.89 1.47
N LEU A 25 -5.12 -3.79 0.78
CA LEU A 25 -3.78 -3.21 0.71
C LEU A 25 -3.75 -1.94 1.55
N ALA A 26 -2.71 -1.81 2.37
CA ALA A 26 -2.40 -0.58 3.10
C ALA A 26 -0.99 -0.12 2.71
N SER A 27 -0.78 1.18 2.62
CA SER A 27 0.53 1.75 2.39
C SER A 27 0.81 2.76 3.50
N ASP A 28 2.02 2.72 4.05
CA ASP A 28 2.49 3.69 5.03
C ASP A 28 3.91 4.15 4.73
N GLU A 29 4.23 5.41 5.04
CA GLU A 29 5.60 5.91 4.95
C GLU A 29 6.34 5.62 6.26
N THR A 30 7.32 4.74 6.19
CA THR A 30 8.14 4.38 7.36
C THR A 30 9.48 5.10 7.30
N HIS A 31 9.84 5.80 8.38
CA HIS A 31 11.18 6.38 8.52
C HIS A 31 12.15 5.28 8.98
N LEU A 32 13.17 4.97 8.16
CA LEU A 32 14.12 3.89 8.45
C LEU A 32 15.16 4.29 9.51
N THR A 33 15.44 5.59 9.65
CA THR A 33 16.39 6.15 10.62
C THR A 33 16.00 7.57 11.03
N ASN A 34 15.80 7.84 12.33
CA ASN A 34 15.48 9.18 12.83
C ASN A 34 16.70 10.10 13.02
N PHE A 35 17.93 9.56 13.05
CA PHE A 35 19.11 10.31 13.52
C PHE A 35 20.29 10.43 12.53
N SER A 36 20.35 9.64 11.45
CA SER A 36 21.35 9.88 10.40
C SER A 36 20.98 9.17 9.09
N GLY A 37 20.69 9.94 8.05
CA GLY A 37 20.50 9.43 6.68
C GLY A 37 19.21 9.88 6.00
N ASN A 38 18.19 10.34 6.76
CA ASN A 38 16.87 10.75 6.24
C ASN A 38 16.36 9.83 5.11
N LYS A 39 16.47 8.51 5.35
CA LYS A 39 15.99 7.46 4.45
C LYS A 39 14.58 7.09 4.91
N SER A 40 13.57 7.50 4.15
CA SER A 40 12.21 6.97 4.30
C SER A 40 12.00 5.83 3.32
N MET A 41 11.05 4.94 3.60
CA MET A 41 10.64 3.89 2.68
C MET A 41 9.14 3.72 2.80
N HIS A 42 8.42 3.67 1.68
CA HIS A 42 7.01 3.31 1.74
C HIS A 42 6.89 1.79 1.82
N VAL A 43 6.14 1.31 2.79
CA VAL A 43 5.85 -0.12 2.93
C VAL A 43 4.42 -0.37 2.51
N VAL A 44 4.23 -1.37 1.65
CA VAL A 44 2.92 -1.87 1.24
C VAL A 44 2.65 -3.13 2.05
N TYR A 45 1.55 -3.11 2.81
CA TYR A 45 1.03 -4.22 3.57
C TYR A 45 -0.17 -4.84 2.87
N ILE A 46 -0.36 -6.14 3.07
CA ILE A 46 -1.49 -6.91 2.58
C ILE A 46 -2.18 -7.63 3.75
N SER A 47 -3.50 -7.72 3.68
CA SER A 47 -4.35 -8.42 4.64
C SER A 47 -5.58 -8.98 3.94
N ILE A 48 -6.26 -9.94 4.59
CA ILE A 48 -7.53 -10.49 4.12
C ILE A 48 -8.68 -9.67 4.73
N GLY A 49 -9.60 -9.19 3.89
CA GLY A 49 -10.75 -8.38 4.30
C GLY A 49 -11.91 -9.19 4.91
N ASN A 50 -11.84 -10.52 4.85
CA ASN A 50 -12.73 -11.43 5.57
C ASN A 50 -12.44 -11.45 7.08
N ILE A 51 -11.29 -10.90 7.51
CA ILE A 51 -10.94 -10.77 8.92
C ILE A 51 -11.64 -9.53 9.49
N PRO A 52 -12.32 -9.62 10.65
CA PRO A 52 -13.03 -8.49 11.21
C PRO A 52 -12.07 -7.35 11.57
N ASN A 53 -12.49 -6.11 11.29
CA ASN A 53 -11.68 -4.90 11.51
C ASN A 53 -11.14 -4.76 12.94
N CYS A 54 -11.87 -5.23 13.96
CA CYS A 54 -11.41 -5.19 15.34
C CYS A 54 -10.10 -5.98 15.53
N THR A 55 -9.94 -7.08 14.80
CA THR A 55 -8.73 -7.93 14.83
C THR A 55 -7.62 -7.31 14.00
N GLN A 56 -7.94 -6.70 12.85
CA GLN A 56 -6.95 -5.98 12.02
C GLN A 56 -6.34 -4.76 12.72
N ARG A 57 -7.06 -4.13 13.64
CA ARG A 57 -6.60 -2.95 14.40
C ARG A 57 -5.72 -3.30 15.60
N GLN A 58 -5.70 -4.56 16.01
CA GLN A 58 -4.86 -5.00 17.11
C GLN A 58 -3.42 -5.16 16.62
N VAL A 59 -2.47 -4.57 17.35
CA VAL A 59 -1.06 -4.54 16.96
C VAL A 59 -0.42 -5.94 16.94
N ASN A 60 -0.92 -6.86 17.76
CA ASN A 60 -0.31 -8.18 17.98
C ASN A 60 -1.00 -9.34 17.24
N THR A 61 -1.93 -9.08 16.33
CA THR A 61 -2.68 -10.16 15.66
C THR A 61 -1.94 -10.76 14.47
N GLY A 62 -0.86 -10.13 13.99
CA GLY A 62 -0.10 -10.63 12.84
C GLY A 62 -0.91 -10.67 11.54
N VAL A 63 -2.05 -9.98 11.49
CA VAL A 63 -2.99 -10.02 10.35
C VAL A 63 -2.47 -9.28 9.13
N TRP A 64 -1.60 -8.28 9.33
CA TRP A 64 -0.95 -7.55 8.26
C TRP A 64 0.41 -8.17 7.94
N MET A 65 0.63 -8.46 6.67
CA MET A 65 1.94 -8.90 6.16
C MET A 65 2.54 -7.85 5.25
N VAL A 66 3.87 -7.74 5.25
CA VAL A 66 4.58 -6.86 4.30
C VAL A 66 4.55 -7.52 2.92
N LEU A 67 3.93 -6.85 1.95
CA LEU A 67 3.91 -7.28 0.55
C LEU A 67 5.13 -6.77 -0.20
N ALA A 68 5.44 -5.48 -0.05
CA ALA A 68 6.53 -4.84 -0.76
C ALA A 68 7.06 -3.62 -0.01
N ARG A 69 8.27 -3.22 -0.36
CA ARG A 69 8.84 -1.94 0.08
C ARG A 69 9.22 -1.12 -1.14
N LEU A 70 8.71 0.10 -1.23
CA LEU A 70 8.84 0.97 -2.38
C LEU A 70 10.02 1.93 -2.20
N PRO A 71 10.75 2.24 -3.29
CA PRO A 71 11.80 3.24 -3.25
C PRO A 71 11.20 4.63 -3.06
N THR A 72 11.78 5.41 -2.13
CA THR A 72 11.58 6.85 -2.08
C THR A 72 12.80 7.50 -2.71
N SER A 73 12.57 8.32 -3.75
CA SER A 73 13.65 9.08 -4.38
C SER A 73 13.40 10.57 -4.17
N LYS A 74 14.47 11.30 -3.82
CA LYS A 74 14.47 12.77 -3.82
C LYS A 74 14.60 13.35 -5.23
N LEU A 75 14.72 12.48 -6.25
CA LEU A 75 14.86 12.85 -7.66
C LEU A 75 15.95 13.94 -7.87
N PRO A 76 17.16 13.77 -7.30
CA PRO A 76 18.16 14.85 -7.24
C PRO A 76 18.68 15.31 -8.61
N ASN A 77 18.52 14.49 -9.65
CA ASN A 77 19.05 14.73 -10.99
C ASN A 77 17.99 15.20 -12.00
N THR A 78 16.79 15.60 -11.54
CA THR A 78 15.77 16.16 -12.44
C THR A 78 16.02 17.64 -12.67
N ILE A 79 16.19 18.03 -13.93
CA ILE A 79 16.35 19.43 -14.34
C ILE A 79 14.99 19.95 -14.78
N PHE A 80 14.54 21.05 -14.19
CA PHE A 80 13.30 21.73 -14.57
C PHE A 80 13.63 23.09 -15.19
N ALA A 81 12.91 23.47 -16.24
CA ALA A 81 13.18 24.72 -16.96
C ALA A 81 12.65 25.94 -16.20
N THR A 82 11.57 25.76 -15.44
CA THR A 82 10.84 26.85 -14.78
C THR A 82 10.80 26.68 -13.25
N LYS A 83 10.76 27.78 -12.50
CA LYS A 83 10.58 27.73 -11.02
C LYS A 83 9.28 27.04 -10.60
N SER A 84 8.20 27.24 -11.33
CA SER A 84 6.90 26.59 -11.08
C SER A 84 6.98 25.07 -11.24
N GLU A 85 7.74 24.58 -12.23
CA GLU A 85 7.96 23.16 -12.44
C GLU A 85 8.82 22.57 -11.32
N MET A 86 9.81 23.31 -10.83
CA MET A 86 10.67 22.87 -9.73
C MET A 86 9.89 22.64 -8.41
N GLU A 87 8.78 23.36 -8.20
CA GLU A 87 7.94 23.20 -7.00
C GLU A 87 6.93 22.05 -7.15
N CYS A 88 6.23 21.96 -8.29
CA CYS A 88 5.17 20.96 -8.48
C CYS A 88 5.67 19.59 -8.94
N MET A 89 6.65 19.55 -9.83
CA MET A 89 7.03 18.33 -10.55
C MET A 89 7.63 17.23 -9.65
N PRO A 90 8.42 17.53 -8.60
CA PRO A 90 8.91 16.50 -7.69
C PRO A 90 7.78 15.70 -7.02
N GLY A 91 6.67 16.36 -6.67
CA GLY A 91 5.49 15.69 -6.10
C GLY A 91 4.82 14.75 -7.10
N ILE A 92 4.61 15.24 -8.32
CA ILE A 92 3.99 14.47 -9.41
C ILE A 92 4.83 13.22 -9.74
N LEU A 93 6.16 13.38 -9.88
CA LEU A 93 7.06 12.28 -10.20
C LEU A 93 7.11 11.22 -9.08
N LYS A 94 7.03 11.63 -7.81
CA LYS A 94 6.90 10.70 -6.68
C LYS A 94 5.60 9.90 -6.75
N CYS A 95 4.48 10.57 -7.05
CA CYS A 95 3.20 9.88 -7.25
C CYS A 95 3.27 8.89 -8.42
N GLN A 96 3.84 9.30 -9.56
CA GLN A 96 4.02 8.42 -10.71
C GLN A 96 4.88 7.20 -10.40
N LEU A 97 6.00 7.39 -9.69
CA LEU A 97 6.84 6.30 -9.22
C LEU A 97 6.06 5.33 -8.34
N PHE A 98 5.30 5.85 -7.36
CA PHE A 98 4.46 5.04 -6.48
C PHE A 98 3.45 4.21 -7.28
N HIS A 99 2.68 4.84 -8.18
CA HIS A 99 1.70 4.15 -9.00
C HIS A 99 2.33 3.12 -9.94
N ARG A 100 3.50 3.43 -10.51
CA ARG A 100 4.23 2.47 -11.35
C ARG A 100 4.70 1.26 -10.55
N CYS A 101 5.19 1.45 -9.33
CA CYS A 101 5.55 0.34 -8.46
C CYS A 101 4.33 -0.48 -8.05
N MET A 102 3.23 0.16 -7.67
CA MET A 102 1.97 -0.54 -7.34
C MET A 102 1.47 -1.36 -8.53
N TRP A 103 1.54 -0.82 -9.74
CA TRP A 103 1.22 -1.57 -10.95
C TRP A 103 2.07 -2.84 -11.07
N ILE A 104 3.40 -2.73 -10.93
CA ILE A 104 4.31 -3.89 -11.01
C ILE A 104 4.01 -4.94 -9.94
N ILE A 105 3.73 -4.50 -8.71
CA ILE A 105 3.44 -5.41 -7.57
C ILE A 105 2.10 -6.13 -7.77
N LEU A 106 1.11 -5.46 -8.36
CA LEU A 106 -0.25 -5.98 -8.54
C LEU A 106 -0.49 -6.66 -9.89
N MET A 107 0.46 -6.63 -10.83
CA MET A 107 0.36 -7.36 -12.09
C MET A 107 0.04 -8.86 -12.00
N PRO A 108 0.48 -9.63 -10.98
CA PRO A 108 0.17 -11.07 -10.89
C PRO A 108 -1.22 -11.37 -10.28
N LEU A 109 -1.96 -10.35 -9.84
CA LEU A 109 -3.35 -10.46 -9.36
C LEU A 109 -4.33 -10.24 -10.52
#